data_AF-A0A6U2G8Q0-F1
#
_entry.id   AF-A0A6U2G8Q0-F1
#
_cell.length_a   1.000
_cell.length_b   1.000
_cell.length_c   1.000
_cell.angle_alpha   90.00
_cell.angle_beta   90.00
_cell.angle_gamma   90.00
#
_symmetry.space_group_name_H-M   'P 1'
#
loop_
_entity.id
_entity.type
_entity.pdbx_description
1 polymer ?
#
loop_
_entity_poly.entity_id
_entity_poly.type
_entity_poly.pdbx_seq_one_letter_code
_entity_poly.pdbx_strand_id
1 'polypeptide(L)'
;GKGAAGGTSLSDILNKVHAGTATATSVLKSVTASLGGKRELPVTRLVDALMENKQLPEADGFQYLDPNLHDDAGNRPRDQRKTFKEAIVFVVGSGNYIEYQDLVDYAKKAATSRNIIYGTTELVTANQFLGQLSKLGKKRFMV
;
A
#
# COMPACT_ATOMS: atom_id res chain seq x y z
N GLY A 1 54.21 33.66 33.40
CA GLY A 1 53.10 33.87 32.44
C GLY A 1 52.06 32.79 32.64
N LYS A 2 50.79 33.16 32.69
CA LYS A 2 49.61 32.37 33.07
C LYS A 2 49.04 31.57 31.87
N GLY A 3 48.45 30.40 32.15
CA GLY A 3 47.39 29.71 31.36
C GLY A 3 47.87 28.75 30.26
N ALA A 4 47.20 27.63 29.93
CA ALA A 4 45.94 27.05 30.40
C ALA A 4 45.92 25.54 30.04
N ALA A 5 45.52 24.68 30.99
CA ALA A 5 45.24 23.27 30.74
C ALA A 5 43.78 23.10 30.31
N GLY A 6 43.55 22.63 29.09
CA GLY A 6 42.21 22.37 28.53
C GLY A 6 41.62 21.08 29.06
N GLY A 7 40.79 21.16 30.10
CA GLY A 7 39.95 20.05 30.52
C GLY A 7 38.71 19.98 29.63
N THR A 8 38.60 18.92 28.81
CA THR A 8 37.34 18.61 28.12
C THR A 8 36.31 18.20 29.16
N SER A 9 35.32 19.05 29.41
CA SER A 9 34.31 18.79 30.45
C SER A 9 33.45 17.59 30.05
N LEU A 10 33.11 16.75 31.01
CA LEU A 10 32.13 15.66 30.83
C LEU A 10 30.77 16.21 30.36
N SER A 11 30.47 17.47 30.70
CA SER A 11 29.32 18.22 30.20
C SER A 11 29.35 18.40 28.68
N ASP A 12 30.53 18.63 28.09
CA ASP A 12 30.67 18.84 26.65
C ASP A 12 30.48 17.54 25.86
N ILE A 13 30.91 16.42 26.44
CA ILE A 13 30.69 15.09 25.88
C ILE A 13 29.20 14.71 25.99
N LEU A 14 28.57 14.98 27.14
CA LEU A 14 27.15 14.68 27.36
C LEU A 14 26.23 15.54 26.47
N ASN A 15 26.59 16.80 26.24
CA ASN A 15 25.89 17.71 25.32
C ASN A 15 26.03 17.25 23.86
N LYS A 16 27.20 16.76 23.45
CA LYS A 16 27.41 16.19 22.11
C LYS A 16 26.62 14.89 21.91
N VAL A 17 26.51 14.03 22.92
CA VAL A 17 25.72 12.79 22.86
C VAL A 17 24.21 13.07 22.83
N HIS A 18 23.73 14.05 23.61
CA HIS A 18 22.34 14.51 23.54
C HIS A 18 22.01 15.13 22.17
N ALA A 19 22.92 15.92 21.61
CA ALA A 19 22.75 16.47 20.26
C ALA A 19 22.72 15.38 19.18
N GLY A 20 23.57 14.34 19.31
CA GLY A 20 23.61 13.19 18.40
C GLY A 20 22.39 12.26 18.49
N THR A 21 21.82 12.08 19.69
CA THR A 21 20.62 11.25 19.89
C THR A 21 19.34 11.99 19.53
N ALA A 22 19.27 13.31 19.77
CA ALA A 22 18.14 14.15 19.36
C ALA A 22 18.00 14.27 17.83
N THR A 23 19.11 14.33 17.11
CA THR A 23 19.11 14.37 15.64
C THR A 23 18.67 13.04 15.02
N ALA A 24 19.14 11.91 15.53
CA ALA A 24 18.69 10.58 15.09
C ALA A 24 17.19 10.36 15.34
N THR A 25 16.68 10.76 16.52
CA THR A 25 15.24 10.67 16.80
C THR A 25 14.40 11.64 15.96
N SER A 26 14.91 12.82 15.62
CA SER A 26 14.20 13.74 14.72
C SER A 26 14.11 13.23 13.29
N VAL A 27 15.17 12.61 12.76
CA VAL A 27 15.16 11.98 11.43
C VAL A 27 14.22 10.76 11.40
N LEU A 28 14.23 9.94 12.45
CA LEU A 28 13.29 8.82 12.56
C LEU A 28 11.83 9.32 12.67
N LYS A 29 11.58 10.40 13.42
CA LYS A 29 10.26 11.03 13.54
C LYS A 29 9.81 11.70 12.24
N SER A 30 10.72 12.33 11.49
CA SER A 30 10.38 12.96 10.21
C SER A 30 10.12 11.94 9.10
N VAL A 31 10.87 10.83 9.07
CA VAL A 31 10.62 9.71 8.15
C VAL A 31 9.28 9.04 8.49
N THR A 32 8.99 8.80 9.77
CA THR A 32 7.70 8.23 10.21
C THR A 32 6.51 9.18 9.99
N ALA A 33 6.70 10.49 10.11
CA ALA A 33 5.68 11.50 9.80
C ALA A 33 5.44 11.66 8.28
N SER A 34 6.49 11.63 7.46
CA SER A 34 6.42 11.69 5.99
C SER A 34 5.81 10.43 5.37
N LEU A 35 5.99 9.28 6.04
CA LEU A 35 5.32 8.00 5.71
C LEU A 35 3.81 8.02 5.95
N GLY A 36 3.25 9.10 6.52
CA GLY A 36 1.82 9.40 6.54
C GLY A 36 0.94 8.19 6.83
N GLY A 37 1.03 7.67 8.06
CA GLY A 37 0.20 6.61 8.66
C GLY A 37 -0.36 5.56 7.72
N LYS A 38 0.19 4.33 7.71
CA LYS A 38 -0.22 3.16 6.91
C LYS A 38 -1.55 3.35 6.16
N ARG A 39 -1.51 4.02 5.01
CA ARG A 39 -2.66 4.10 4.13
C ARG A 39 -2.71 2.79 3.39
N GLU A 40 -3.75 2.02 3.63
CA GLU A 40 -4.03 0.82 2.85
C GLU A 40 -4.12 1.21 1.38
N LEU A 41 -3.49 0.41 0.52
CA LEU A 41 -3.48 0.70 -0.91
C LEU A 41 -4.91 0.57 -1.46
N PRO A 42 -5.23 1.27 -2.57
CA PRO A 42 -6.56 1.22 -3.17
C PRO A 42 -7.08 -0.20 -3.42
N VAL A 43 -6.19 -1.09 -3.90
CA VAL A 43 -6.53 -2.50 -4.13
C VAL A 43 -6.94 -3.20 -2.83
N THR A 44 -6.21 -2.99 -1.74
CA THR A 44 -6.49 -3.59 -0.43
C THR A 44 -7.80 -3.07 0.14
N ARG A 45 -8.07 -1.77 0.03
CA ARG A 45 -9.34 -1.16 0.46
C ARG A 45 -10.53 -1.74 -0.30
N LEU A 46 -10.41 -1.91 -1.62
CA LEU A 46 -11.45 -2.50 -2.44
C LEU A 46 -11.69 -3.97 -2.08
N VAL A 47 -10.63 -4.75 -1.94
CA VAL A 47 -10.71 -6.17 -1.56
C VAL A 47 -11.37 -6.31 -0.18
N ASP A 48 -10.98 -5.50 0.81
CA ASP A 48 -11.58 -5.51 2.13
C ASP A 48 -13.08 -5.17 2.09
N ALA A 49 -13.45 -4.14 1.33
CA ALA A 49 -14.84 -3.75 1.20
C ALA A 49 -15.70 -4.82 0.53
N LEU A 50 -15.17 -5.49 -0.51
CA LEU A 50 -15.88 -6.54 -1.23
C LEU A 50 -15.98 -7.83 -0.41
N MET A 51 -14.89 -8.27 0.24
CA MET A 51 -14.86 -9.49 1.05
C MET A 51 -15.80 -9.43 2.26
N GLU A 52 -15.85 -8.28 2.92
CA GLU A 52 -16.65 -8.05 4.13
C GLU A 52 -18.00 -7.39 3.85
N ASN A 53 -18.32 -7.15 2.58
CA ASN A 53 -19.51 -6.42 2.15
C ASN A 53 -19.68 -5.07 2.90
N LYS A 54 -18.60 -4.28 3.05
CA LYS A 54 -18.59 -2.93 3.68
C LYS A 54 -18.88 -1.82 2.67
N GLN A 55 -19.71 -0.85 3.05
CA GLN A 55 -20.04 0.27 2.15
C GLN A 55 -18.77 1.05 1.83
N LEU A 56 -18.46 1.14 0.54
CA LEU A 56 -17.33 1.87 0.01
C LEU A 56 -17.74 2.41 -1.36
N PRO A 57 -17.83 3.74 -1.55
CA PRO A 57 -18.27 4.33 -2.82
C PRO A 57 -17.46 3.83 -4.03
N GLU A 58 -16.16 3.62 -3.86
CA GLU A 58 -15.28 3.09 -4.91
C GLU A 58 -15.59 1.62 -5.28
N ALA A 59 -16.17 0.84 -4.37
CA ALA A 59 -16.54 -0.56 -4.59
C ALA A 59 -17.95 -0.72 -5.17
N ASP A 60 -18.84 0.26 -5.00
CA ASP A 60 -20.23 0.17 -5.46
C ASP A 60 -20.34 0.11 -7.00
N GLY A 61 -19.35 0.64 -7.73
CA GLY A 61 -19.26 0.55 -9.18
C GLY A 61 -18.84 -0.82 -9.73
N PHE A 62 -18.47 -1.79 -8.88
CA PHE A 62 -18.05 -3.12 -9.32
C PHE A 62 -19.26 -3.98 -9.69
N GLN A 63 -19.18 -4.61 -10.87
CA GLN A 63 -20.17 -5.60 -11.29
C GLN A 63 -20.04 -6.85 -10.44
N TYR A 64 -21.16 -7.28 -9.88
CA TYR A 64 -21.29 -8.60 -9.27
C TYR A 64 -21.67 -9.58 -10.37
N LEU A 65 -21.08 -10.78 -10.39
CA LEU A 65 -21.41 -11.83 -11.33
C LEU A 65 -21.38 -13.16 -10.58
N ASP A 66 -22.49 -13.92 -10.63
CA ASP A 66 -22.56 -15.27 -10.05
C ASP A 66 -22.81 -16.29 -11.16
N PRO A 67 -21.83 -17.18 -11.47
CA PRO A 67 -21.97 -18.18 -12.54
C PRO A 67 -23.14 -19.14 -12.35
N ASN A 68 -23.65 -19.30 -11.13
CA ASN A 68 -24.77 -20.20 -10.85
C ASN A 68 -26.14 -19.53 -11.10
N LEU A 69 -26.17 -18.22 -11.35
CA LEU A 69 -27.37 -17.48 -11.70
C LEU A 69 -27.37 -17.19 -13.20
N HIS A 70 -28.28 -17.82 -13.93
CA HIS A 70 -28.29 -17.79 -15.39
C HIS A 70 -28.77 -16.47 -16.01
N ASP A 71 -29.57 -15.64 -15.32
CA ASP A 71 -30.24 -14.49 -15.97
C ASP A 71 -30.11 -13.11 -15.27
N ASP A 72 -29.62 -13.03 -14.03
CA ASP A 72 -29.63 -11.77 -13.24
C ASP A 72 -28.27 -11.39 -12.64
N ALA A 73 -27.18 -11.82 -13.28
CA ALA A 73 -25.83 -11.68 -12.72
C ALA A 73 -25.51 -10.22 -12.31
N GLY A 74 -25.88 -9.23 -13.13
CA GLY A 74 -25.45 -7.85 -12.97
C GLY A 74 -26.22 -6.99 -11.95
N ASN A 75 -27.37 -7.44 -11.44
CA ASN A 75 -28.25 -6.58 -10.64
C ASN A 75 -28.60 -7.15 -9.26
N ARG A 76 -27.72 -7.99 -8.68
CA ARG A 76 -27.98 -8.49 -7.33
C ARG A 76 -27.79 -7.37 -6.29
N PRO A 77 -28.83 -7.09 -5.47
CA PRO A 77 -28.75 -6.12 -4.39
C PRO A 77 -27.60 -6.45 -3.42
N ARG A 78 -26.96 -5.40 -2.90
CA ARG A 78 -25.76 -5.51 -2.06
C ARG A 78 -25.98 -6.30 -0.77
N ASP A 79 -27.16 -6.20 -0.19
CA ASP A 79 -27.65 -6.98 0.95
C ASP A 79 -27.71 -8.49 0.67
N GLN A 80 -27.81 -8.89 -0.60
CA GLN A 80 -27.83 -10.28 -1.03
C GLN A 80 -26.44 -10.79 -1.48
N ARG A 81 -25.40 -9.95 -1.39
CA ARG A 81 -24.01 -10.35 -1.65
C ARG A 81 -23.44 -10.99 -0.39
N LYS A 82 -22.92 -12.22 -0.53
CA LYS A 82 -22.30 -12.96 0.56
C LYS A 82 -20.90 -12.40 0.85
N THR A 83 -20.52 -12.41 2.12
CA THR A 83 -19.10 -12.22 2.50
C THR A 83 -18.31 -13.47 2.18
N PHE A 84 -17.01 -13.32 1.98
CA PHE A 84 -16.12 -14.41 1.60
C PHE A 84 -14.74 -14.24 2.22
N LYS A 85 -14.05 -15.36 2.45
CA LYS A 85 -12.71 -15.41 3.05
C LYS A 85 -11.61 -15.70 2.04
N GLU A 86 -11.99 -16.15 0.85
CA GLU A 86 -11.08 -16.54 -0.22
C GLU A 86 -11.33 -15.66 -1.45
N ALA A 87 -10.27 -15.09 -2.01
CA ALA A 87 -10.39 -14.18 -3.14
C ALA A 87 -9.22 -14.36 -4.12
N ILE A 88 -9.53 -14.26 -5.42
CA ILE A 88 -8.53 -14.09 -6.47
C ILE A 88 -8.64 -12.64 -6.95
N VAL A 89 -7.56 -11.89 -6.84
CA VAL A 89 -7.47 -10.48 -7.27
C VAL A 89 -6.62 -10.44 -8.52
N PHE A 90 -7.23 -10.09 -9.66
CA PHE A 90 -6.52 -10.04 -10.94
C PHE A 90 -6.48 -8.61 -11.50
N VAL A 91 -5.29 -8.02 -11.55
CA VAL A 91 -5.05 -6.69 -12.13
C VAL A 91 -4.72 -6.85 -13.60
N VAL A 92 -5.62 -6.42 -14.49
CA VAL A 92 -5.39 -6.42 -15.93
C VAL A 92 -4.43 -5.29 -16.30
N GLY A 93 -3.33 -5.63 -16.97
CA GLY A 93 -2.23 -4.70 -17.26
C GLY A 93 -1.05 -4.92 -16.32
N SER A 94 -0.45 -3.83 -15.86
CA SER A 94 0.76 -3.87 -15.05
C SER A 94 0.45 -3.83 -13.57
N GLY A 95 0.78 -4.91 -12.86
CA GLY A 95 0.72 -5.00 -11.40
C GLY A 95 2.07 -4.70 -10.76
N ASN A 96 2.03 -4.38 -9.46
CA ASN A 96 3.22 -4.01 -8.69
C ASN A 96 3.40 -4.90 -7.47
N TYR A 97 4.65 -5.24 -7.15
CA TYR A 97 4.98 -6.03 -5.96
C TYR A 97 4.52 -5.40 -4.64
N ILE A 98 4.41 -4.06 -4.59
CA ILE A 98 3.91 -3.33 -3.42
C ILE A 98 2.43 -3.67 -3.13
N GLU A 99 1.61 -3.86 -4.17
CA GLU A 99 0.21 -4.28 -4.04
C GLU A 99 0.10 -5.70 -3.48
N TYR A 100 0.89 -6.62 -4.05
CA TYR A 100 1.00 -7.99 -3.56
C TYR A 100 1.38 -8.02 -2.07
N GLN A 101 2.40 -7.25 -1.69
CA GLN A 101 2.88 -7.26 -0.31
C GLN A 101 1.83 -6.72 0.67
N ASP A 102 1.12 -5.65 0.30
CA ASP A 102 0.06 -5.08 1.12
C ASP A 102 -1.12 -6.06 1.30
N LEU A 103 -1.52 -6.77 0.24
CA LEU A 103 -2.56 -7.80 0.29
C LEU A 103 -2.16 -9.01 1.16
N VAL A 104 -0.90 -9.46 1.08
CA VAL A 104 -0.37 -10.53 1.94
C VAL A 104 -0.38 -10.09 3.40
N ASP A 105 0.01 -8.86 3.69
CA ASP A 105 0.01 -8.32 5.04
C ASP A 105 -1.42 -8.12 5.57
N TYR A 106 -2.35 -7.69 4.72
CA TYR A 106 -3.77 -7.61 5.02
C TYR A 106 -4.35 -8.98 5.39
N ALA A 107 -4.04 -10.02 4.62
CA ALA A 107 -4.49 -11.38 4.89
C ALA A 107 -3.98 -11.92 6.23
N LYS A 108 -2.74 -11.59 6.61
CA LYS A 108 -2.10 -12.00 7.87
C LYS A 108 -2.64 -11.24 9.10
N LYS A 109 -3.01 -9.96 8.95
CA LYS A 109 -3.54 -9.13 10.05
C LYS A 109 -4.99 -9.44 10.39
N ALA A 110 -5.71 -10.11 9.50
CA ALA A 110 -7.11 -10.43 9.69
C ALA A 110 -7.33 -11.32 10.92
N ALA A 111 -8.28 -10.95 11.79
CA ALA A 111 -8.65 -11.77 12.95
C ALA A 111 -9.19 -13.16 12.54
N THR A 112 -9.75 -13.24 11.34
CA THR A 112 -10.17 -14.48 10.69
C THR A 112 -9.22 -14.77 9.53
N SER A 113 -8.77 -16.01 9.39
CA SER A 113 -7.89 -16.40 8.27
C SER A 113 -8.54 -16.05 6.92
N ARG A 114 -7.80 -15.30 6.10
CA ARG A 114 -8.16 -14.93 4.71
C ARG A 114 -7.14 -15.54 3.76
N ASN A 115 -7.61 -16.02 2.62
CA ASN A 115 -6.80 -16.58 1.55
C ASN A 115 -6.92 -15.69 0.32
N ILE A 116 -5.85 -14.98 -0.05
CA ILE A 116 -5.88 -14.02 -1.16
C ILE A 116 -4.78 -14.39 -2.14
N ILE A 117 -5.18 -14.62 -3.38
CA ILE A 117 -4.27 -14.88 -4.50
C ILE A 117 -4.25 -13.61 -5.36
N TYR A 118 -3.09 -12.97 -5.45
CA TYR A 118 -2.88 -11.82 -6.33
C TYR A 118 -2.31 -12.29 -7.67
N GLY A 119 -2.89 -11.80 -8.76
CA GLY A 119 -2.44 -12.03 -10.12
C GLY A 119 -2.47 -10.73 -10.93
N THR A 120 -1.63 -10.67 -11.95
CA THR A 120 -1.61 -9.58 -12.91
C THR A 120 -1.13 -10.07 -14.27
N THR A 121 -1.39 -9.32 -15.34
CA THR A 121 -0.88 -9.64 -16.68
C THR A 121 0.65 -9.54 -16.73
N GLU A 122 1.22 -8.51 -16.11
CA GLU A 122 2.67 -8.31 -16.04
C GLU A 122 3.04 -7.72 -14.67
N LEU A 123 4.00 -8.35 -13.98
CA LEU A 123 4.53 -7.83 -12.73
C LEU A 123 5.75 -6.95 -13.03
N VAL A 124 5.64 -5.64 -12.79
CA VAL A 124 6.66 -4.67 -13.20
C VAL A 124 7.11 -3.76 -12.07
N THR A 125 8.34 -3.27 -12.20
CA THR A 125 8.84 -2.15 -11.41
C THR A 125 8.28 -0.82 -11.90
N ALA A 126 8.36 0.22 -11.06
CA ALA A 126 7.94 1.57 -11.44
C ALA A 126 8.64 2.08 -12.71
N ASN A 127 9.95 1.81 -12.86
CA ASN A 127 10.72 2.24 -14.03
C ASN A 127 10.26 1.55 -15.33
N GLN A 128 9.95 0.25 -15.26
CA GLN A 128 9.43 -0.49 -16.40
C GLN A 128 8.07 0.05 -16.84
N PHE A 129 7.16 0.30 -15.88
CA PHE A 129 5.85 0.89 -16.17
C PHE A 129 5.97 2.30 -16.78
N LEU A 130 6.83 3.16 -16.23
CA LEU A 130 7.13 4.49 -16.82
C LEU A 130 7.68 4.38 -18.24
N GLY A 131 8.50 3.37 -18.52
CA GLY A 131 8.98 3.07 -19.87
C GLY A 131 7.84 2.72 -20.83
N GLN A 132 6.86 1.93 -20.41
CA GLN A 132 5.67 1.62 -21.21
C GLN A 132 4.81 2.85 -21.47
N LEU A 133 4.59 3.70 -20.45
CA LEU A 133 3.87 4.96 -20.58
C LEU A 133 4.58 5.93 -21.53
N SER A 134 5.92 6.03 -21.45
CA SER A 134 6.71 6.85 -22.36
C SER A 134 6.58 6.40 -23.81
N LYS A 135 6.60 5.08 -24.06
CA LYS A 135 6.37 4.51 -25.40
C LYS A 135 4.96 4.84 -25.91
N LEU A 136 3.95 4.74 -25.05
CA LEU A 136 2.57 5.06 -25.41
C LEU A 136 2.40 6.57 -25.72
N GLY A 137 2.98 7.44 -24.90
CA GLY A 137 2.97 8.89 -25.13
C GLY A 137 3.59 9.24 -26.49
N LYS A 138 4.76 8.71 -26.81
CA LYS A 138 5.42 8.94 -28.11
C LYS A 138 4.54 8.50 -29.29
N LYS A 139 3.87 7.34 -29.19
CA LYS A 139 2.96 6.86 -30.24
C LYS A 139 1.74 7.77 -30.42
N ARG A 140 1.19 8.33 -29.35
CA ARG A 140 -0.03 9.15 -29.40
C ARG A 140 0.22 10.57 -29.92
N PHE A 141 1.41 11.13 -29.70
CA PHE A 141 1.74 12.51 -30.10
C PHE A 141 2.58 12.62 -31.40
N MET A 142 2.81 11.49 -32.09
CA MET A 142 3.48 11.44 -33.41
C MET A 142 2.48 11.26 -34.58
N VAL A 143 1.19 11.56 -34.38
CA VAL A 143 0.18 11.64 -35.45
C VAL A 143 -0.26 13.08 -35.61
#